data_AF-A0A506QBG3-F1
#
_entry.id   AF-A0A506QBG3-F1
#
_cell.length_a   1.000
_cell.length_b   1.000
_cell.length_c   1.000
_cell.angle_alpha   90.00
_cell.angle_beta   90.00
_cell.angle_gamma   90.00
#
_symmetry.space_group_name_H-M   'P 1'
#
loop_
_entity.id
_entity.type
_entity.pdbx_description
1 polymer ?
#
loop_
_entity_poly.entity_id
_entity_poly.type
_entity_poly.pdbx_seq_one_letter_code
_entity_poly.pdbx_strand_id
1 'polypeptide(L)'
;MKNNNNYSGKLPHNAESYWTSSIHLPEYPPLENDMQVDVIIVGGGITGITSAYLLVNEGLKVAVIEADKLLNGTTGHTTAKITAQHDMIYDELIRYTGRTTARLYYEANINALKFIQTTINKHQIDCDFTQQDAYLYATTKEYAYKLEKEAEAYKELHIEGELVNKLPIDLKIHNALVMRNQAQFHPLKYLAHLSNIITEKGGHIFENTTAVNIKTGEQPAVLTRGGAQITGKYILSCSHFPFYEGAGLYSTRMHADRSYIIAAKAKTDYPGGMYISVDEPTRSLRSTTINEEKFILISGESHKTGQGGETLKHYEALEIFGQQVFGLEKIAYRWSAQDLITLDKIPYIGEITSDQKNILIATGYRKWGMTNGTAAALLFRDIILKEKNKFRELYTPSRFHMNPSLKNFLVENANVVGHLIKGKLEIPQKCIRDLSNDEGAVVDIDGHRKGAYKDAEGKLHIVDTTCTHIGCEVEWNNGERSWDCPCHGSRFSYTGEVLEGPAEKPLQKYDYKMIDNLTSEDSGY
;
A
#
# COMPACT_ATOMS: atom_id res chain seq x y z
N MET A 1 37.64 22.34 3.03
CA MET A 1 36.91 22.44 4.31
C MET A 1 36.54 23.89 4.56
N LYS A 2 35.25 24.21 4.46
CA LYS A 2 34.64 25.42 5.03
C LYS A 2 33.35 24.97 5.69
N ASN A 3 33.31 25.05 7.02
CA ASN A 3 32.10 24.91 7.82
C ASN A 3 31.11 26.01 7.45
N ASN A 4 29.86 25.64 7.20
CA ASN A 4 28.71 26.50 7.40
C ASN A 4 27.72 25.74 8.29
N ASN A 5 27.55 26.24 9.51
CA ASN A 5 26.68 25.71 10.55
C ASN A 5 25.19 25.98 10.26
N ASN A 6 24.37 25.10 10.86
CA ASN A 6 22.93 25.16 11.12
C ASN A 6 21.97 24.58 10.06
N TYR A 7 22.07 23.27 9.83
CA TYR A 7 20.88 22.44 9.58
C TYR A 7 20.83 21.38 10.68
N SER A 8 19.74 21.27 11.45
CA SER A 8 19.62 20.16 12.40
C SER A 8 19.19 18.87 11.69
N GLY A 9 18.54 18.94 10.52
CA GLY A 9 18.30 17.81 9.61
C GLY A 9 17.94 16.51 10.29
N LYS A 10 16.96 16.58 11.20
CA LYS A 10 16.50 15.40 11.91
C LYS A 10 15.19 14.99 11.28
N LEU A 11 15.17 13.77 10.76
CA LEU A 11 13.94 13.04 10.53
C LEU A 11 13.02 13.17 11.76
N PRO A 12 11.71 13.42 11.58
CA PRO A 12 10.75 13.40 12.67
C PRO A 12 10.90 12.11 13.48
N HIS A 13 10.78 12.17 14.81
CA HIS A 13 10.98 11.00 15.65
C HIS A 13 9.95 9.90 15.36
N ASN A 14 8.69 10.28 15.15
CA ASN A 14 7.60 9.37 14.86
C ASN A 14 7.34 9.29 13.35
N ALA A 15 6.97 8.10 12.90
CA ALA A 15 6.41 7.92 11.58
C ALA A 15 4.94 8.34 11.63
N GLU A 16 4.58 9.32 10.83
CA GLU A 16 3.23 9.87 10.73
C GLU A 16 3.00 10.33 9.30
N SER A 17 1.89 9.88 8.71
CA SER A 17 1.48 10.31 7.38
C SER A 17 0.84 11.69 7.46
N TYR A 18 1.28 12.59 6.58
CA TYR A 18 0.63 13.90 6.43
C TYR A 18 -0.87 13.77 6.17
N TRP A 19 -1.29 12.74 5.41
CA TRP A 19 -2.67 12.62 4.99
C TRP A 19 -3.61 12.31 6.14
N THR A 20 -3.19 11.45 7.07
CA THR A 20 -4.02 11.07 8.22
C THR A 20 -3.96 12.12 9.32
N SER A 21 -2.86 12.87 9.44
CA SER A 21 -2.72 13.94 10.42
C SER A 21 -3.42 15.24 10.02
N SER A 22 -3.67 15.47 8.72
CA SER A 22 -4.18 16.73 8.19
C SER A 22 -5.70 16.90 8.24
N ILE A 23 -6.45 15.83 8.50
CA ILE A 23 -7.92 15.84 8.44
C ILE A 23 -8.51 14.99 9.56
N HIS A 24 -9.62 15.48 10.12
CA HIS A 24 -10.47 14.68 10.98
C HIS A 24 -11.49 13.92 10.12
N LEU A 25 -11.39 12.59 10.11
CA LEU A 25 -12.34 11.72 9.43
C LEU A 25 -13.57 11.47 10.32
N PRO A 26 -14.76 11.26 9.74
CA PRO A 26 -15.90 10.77 10.50
C PRO A 26 -15.59 9.40 11.10
N GLU A 27 -15.98 9.20 12.36
CA GLU A 27 -15.86 7.92 13.05
C GLU A 27 -17.18 7.13 12.95
N TYR A 28 -17.07 5.81 12.81
CA TYR A 28 -18.21 4.93 12.65
C TYR A 28 -18.24 3.84 13.72
N PRO A 29 -19.43 3.43 14.21
CA PRO A 29 -19.52 2.40 15.23
C PRO A 29 -19.09 1.03 14.68
N PRO A 30 -18.68 0.09 15.56
CA PRO A 30 -18.49 -1.30 15.16
C PRO A 30 -19.82 -1.97 14.82
N LEU A 31 -19.74 -3.06 14.05
CA LEU A 31 -20.90 -3.92 13.81
C LEU A 31 -21.20 -4.76 15.05
N GLU A 32 -22.37 -4.53 15.66
CA GLU A 32 -22.79 -5.26 16.87
C GLU A 32 -23.77 -6.40 16.58
N ASN A 33 -24.58 -6.28 15.52
CA ASN A 33 -25.68 -7.19 15.23
C ASN A 33 -25.61 -7.67 13.78
N ASP A 34 -26.21 -8.84 13.54
CA ASP A 34 -26.36 -9.37 12.20
C ASP A 34 -27.09 -8.40 11.28
N MET A 35 -26.66 -8.34 10.02
CA MET A 35 -27.19 -7.40 9.03
C MET A 35 -27.42 -8.08 7.68
N GLN A 36 -28.42 -7.60 6.95
CA GLN A 36 -28.65 -7.97 5.55
C GLN A 36 -28.59 -6.75 4.64
N VAL A 37 -27.82 -6.86 3.56
CA VAL A 37 -27.63 -5.82 2.54
C VAL A 37 -27.58 -6.44 1.14
N ASP A 38 -27.58 -5.63 0.08
CA ASP A 38 -27.36 -6.14 -1.27
C ASP A 38 -25.88 -6.46 -1.51
N VAL A 39 -24.98 -5.57 -1.07
CA VAL A 39 -23.53 -5.70 -1.28
C VAL A 39 -22.77 -5.46 0.02
N ILE A 40 -21.88 -6.39 0.35
CA ILE A 40 -20.95 -6.30 1.47
C ILE A 40 -19.58 -5.91 0.92
N ILE A 41 -18.94 -4.92 1.51
CA ILE A 41 -17.62 -4.43 1.10
C ILE A 41 -16.68 -4.55 2.28
N VAL A 42 -15.59 -5.29 2.10
CA VAL A 42 -14.57 -5.51 3.13
C VAL A 42 -13.34 -4.68 2.78
N GLY A 43 -13.04 -3.68 3.59
CA GLY A 43 -11.94 -2.72 3.40
C GLY A 43 -12.46 -1.32 3.09
N GLY A 44 -12.12 -0.37 3.96
CA GLY A 44 -12.49 1.04 3.91
C GLY A 44 -11.45 1.94 3.22
N GLY A 45 -10.65 1.39 2.31
CA GLY A 45 -9.71 2.14 1.47
C GLY A 45 -10.37 2.73 0.21
N ILE A 46 -9.56 3.28 -0.69
CA ILE A 46 -10.04 3.93 -1.93
C ILE A 46 -10.98 3.02 -2.76
N THR A 47 -10.65 1.75 -2.92
CA THR A 47 -11.48 0.81 -3.70
C THR A 47 -12.83 0.60 -3.04
N GLY A 48 -12.86 0.29 -1.74
CA GLY A 48 -14.11 0.01 -1.03
C GLY A 48 -15.02 1.23 -0.95
N ILE A 49 -14.47 2.40 -0.61
CA ILE A 49 -15.24 3.65 -0.54
C ILE A 49 -15.75 4.07 -1.93
N THR A 50 -14.92 3.97 -2.98
CA THR A 50 -15.39 4.28 -4.35
C THR A 50 -16.48 3.30 -4.80
N SER A 51 -16.35 2.00 -4.49
CA SER A 51 -17.38 1.00 -4.78
C SER A 51 -18.67 1.28 -4.04
N ALA A 52 -18.61 1.58 -2.75
CA ALA A 52 -19.78 1.92 -1.95
C ALA A 52 -20.49 3.15 -2.54
N TYR A 53 -19.74 4.23 -2.83
CA TYR A 53 -20.26 5.44 -3.45
C TYR A 53 -20.96 5.16 -4.78
N LEU A 54 -20.38 4.32 -5.65
CA LEU A 54 -21.00 3.94 -6.90
C LEU A 54 -22.31 3.18 -6.67
N LEU A 55 -22.28 2.15 -5.81
CA LEU A 55 -23.41 1.23 -5.65
C LEU A 55 -24.60 1.85 -4.91
N VAL A 56 -24.38 2.72 -3.91
CA VAL A 56 -25.47 3.46 -3.26
C VAL A 56 -26.13 4.46 -4.22
N ASN A 57 -25.39 4.98 -5.21
CA ASN A 57 -25.96 5.84 -6.24
C ASN A 57 -26.87 5.08 -7.23
N GLU A 58 -26.68 3.76 -7.34
CA GLU A 58 -27.56 2.86 -8.08
C GLU A 58 -28.74 2.34 -7.23
N GLY A 59 -28.87 2.82 -5.99
CA GLY A 59 -29.96 2.48 -5.07
C GLY A 59 -29.79 1.13 -4.34
N LEU A 60 -28.59 0.53 -4.37
CA LEU A 60 -28.30 -0.70 -3.66
C LEU A 60 -28.06 -0.44 -2.17
N LYS A 61 -28.48 -1.38 -1.31
CA LYS A 61 -28.12 -1.38 0.11
C LYS A 61 -26.70 -1.89 0.27
N VAL A 62 -25.82 -1.08 0.85
CA VAL A 62 -24.39 -1.39 0.98
C VAL A 62 -23.96 -1.32 2.43
N ALA A 63 -23.13 -2.27 2.86
CA ALA A 63 -22.37 -2.18 4.10
C ALA A 63 -20.86 -2.25 3.81
N VAL A 64 -20.10 -1.28 4.32
CA VAL A 64 -18.63 -1.29 4.35
C VAL A 64 -18.17 -1.67 5.75
N ILE A 65 -17.27 -2.64 5.86
CA ILE A 65 -16.60 -2.98 7.12
C ILE A 65 -15.09 -2.76 6.98
N GLU A 66 -14.50 -2.10 7.97
CA GLU A 66 -13.07 -1.83 8.11
C GLU A 66 -12.58 -2.39 9.43
N ALA A 67 -11.42 -3.06 9.41
CA ALA A 67 -10.86 -3.74 10.58
C ALA A 67 -10.31 -2.74 11.62
N ASP A 68 -9.86 -1.57 11.17
CA ASP A 68 -9.37 -0.46 11.99
C ASP A 68 -10.24 0.80 11.71
N LYS A 69 -9.61 1.97 11.54
CA LYS A 69 -10.24 3.20 11.06
C LYS A 69 -10.22 3.29 9.54
N LEU A 70 -11.24 3.92 8.98
CA LEU A 70 -11.35 4.19 7.56
C LEU A 70 -10.11 4.89 7.01
N LEU A 71 -9.76 4.53 5.77
CA LEU A 71 -8.71 5.17 5.00
C LEU A 71 -7.30 5.09 5.63
N ASN A 72 -7.10 4.35 6.72
CA ASN A 72 -5.85 4.33 7.48
C ASN A 72 -4.77 3.43 6.88
N GLY A 73 -5.12 2.50 5.99
CA GLY A 73 -4.14 1.64 5.27
C GLY A 73 -3.32 2.37 4.20
N THR A 74 -2.97 1.69 3.11
CA THR A 74 -2.17 2.26 1.99
C THR A 74 -2.77 3.55 1.42
N THR A 75 -4.10 3.70 1.43
CA THR A 75 -4.78 4.94 1.01
C THR A 75 -4.37 6.16 1.85
N GLY A 76 -4.19 5.98 3.16
CA GLY A 76 -3.71 7.00 4.10
C GLY A 76 -2.21 7.23 4.04
N HIS A 77 -1.47 6.43 3.27
CA HIS A 77 -0.01 6.40 3.26
C HIS A 77 0.62 6.53 1.86
N THR A 78 -0.19 6.73 0.81
CA THR A 78 0.28 6.84 -0.58
C THR A 78 1.05 8.15 -0.85
N THR A 79 1.63 8.31 -2.03
CA THR A 79 1.92 9.65 -2.57
C THR A 79 0.74 10.26 -3.33
N ALA A 80 -0.35 9.53 -3.58
CA ALA A 80 -1.57 10.04 -4.21
C ALA A 80 -1.41 10.63 -5.63
N LYS A 81 -0.56 10.02 -6.46
CA LYS A 81 -0.48 10.33 -7.89
C LYS A 81 -1.67 9.69 -8.60
N ILE A 82 -2.43 10.47 -9.38
CA ILE A 82 -3.48 9.99 -10.26
C ILE A 82 -2.91 9.98 -11.68
N THR A 83 -2.52 8.81 -12.16
CA THR A 83 -1.86 8.71 -13.46
C THR A 83 -2.12 7.36 -14.14
N ALA A 84 -1.90 7.29 -15.45
CA ALA A 84 -1.72 6.04 -16.16
C ALA A 84 -0.23 5.67 -16.37
N GLN A 85 0.72 6.57 -16.09
CA GLN A 85 2.16 6.30 -16.22
C GLN A 85 2.69 5.47 -15.04
N HIS A 86 2.34 4.19 -15.05
CA HIS A 86 2.58 3.24 -13.96
C HIS A 86 3.99 2.63 -14.00
N ASP A 87 5.03 3.48 -13.94
CA ASP A 87 6.43 3.12 -14.23
C ASP A 87 6.62 2.71 -15.71
N MET A 88 7.78 2.19 -16.11
CA MET A 88 7.96 1.53 -17.40
C MET A 88 7.17 0.22 -17.41
N ILE A 89 6.04 0.20 -18.08
CA ILE A 89 5.09 -0.93 -18.05
C ILE A 89 4.60 -1.31 -19.45
N TYR A 90 4.53 -0.37 -20.38
CA TYR A 90 3.83 -0.58 -21.65
C TYR A 90 4.64 -1.42 -22.64
N ASP A 91 5.95 -1.23 -22.76
CA ASP A 91 6.81 -2.11 -23.56
C ASP A 91 6.71 -3.56 -23.07
N GLU A 92 6.72 -3.74 -21.75
CA GLU A 92 6.60 -5.06 -21.13
C GLU A 92 5.23 -5.70 -21.38
N LEU A 93 4.14 -4.94 -21.21
CA LEU A 93 2.79 -5.43 -21.46
C LEU A 93 2.59 -5.81 -22.93
N ILE A 94 3.10 -5.02 -23.88
CA ILE A 94 3.04 -5.37 -25.31
C ILE A 94 3.73 -6.71 -25.56
N ARG A 95 4.95 -6.90 -25.03
CA ARG A 95 5.74 -8.12 -25.24
C ARG A 95 5.09 -9.38 -24.65
N TYR A 96 4.49 -9.29 -23.47
CA TYR A 96 4.00 -10.47 -22.75
C TYR A 96 2.50 -10.73 -22.88
N THR A 97 1.70 -9.67 -23.06
CA THR A 97 0.22 -9.76 -23.06
C THR A 97 -0.42 -9.25 -24.36
N GLY A 98 0.37 -8.64 -25.24
CA GLY A 98 -0.06 -8.12 -26.52
C GLY A 98 -0.56 -6.66 -26.46
N ARG A 99 -0.53 -6.01 -27.62
CA ARG A 99 -0.89 -4.59 -27.81
C ARG A 99 -2.28 -4.24 -27.29
N THR A 100 -3.27 -5.10 -27.53
CA THR A 100 -4.66 -4.86 -27.10
C THR A 100 -4.76 -4.78 -25.59
N THR A 101 -4.15 -5.73 -24.87
CA THR A 101 -4.15 -5.76 -23.40
C THR A 101 -3.45 -4.55 -22.82
N ALA A 102 -2.27 -4.20 -23.35
CA ALA A 102 -1.53 -3.01 -22.94
C ALA A 102 -2.34 -1.72 -23.14
N ARG A 103 -3.06 -1.60 -24.27
CA ARG A 103 -3.94 -0.46 -24.55
C ARG A 103 -5.12 -0.41 -23.57
N LEU A 104 -5.76 -1.54 -23.29
CA LEU A 104 -6.87 -1.60 -22.34
C LEU A 104 -6.43 -1.19 -20.93
N TYR A 105 -5.21 -1.55 -20.52
CA TYR A 105 -4.64 -1.14 -19.24
C TYR A 105 -4.45 0.39 -19.15
N TYR A 106 -3.91 1.01 -20.19
CA TYR A 106 -3.84 2.48 -20.28
C TYR A 106 -5.24 3.11 -20.19
N GLU A 107 -6.18 2.63 -21.00
CA GLU A 107 -7.54 3.20 -21.07
C GLU A 107 -8.31 3.05 -19.74
N ALA A 108 -8.16 1.94 -19.03
CA ALA A 108 -8.78 1.74 -17.73
C ALA A 108 -8.32 2.80 -16.72
N ASN A 109 -7.02 3.11 -16.70
CA ASN A 109 -6.43 4.07 -15.77
C ASN A 109 -6.74 5.52 -16.15
N ILE A 110 -6.79 5.84 -17.44
CA ILE A 110 -7.29 7.15 -17.89
C ILE A 110 -8.78 7.32 -17.57
N ASN A 111 -9.59 6.27 -17.69
CA ASN A 111 -11.00 6.32 -17.31
C ASN A 111 -11.17 6.54 -15.79
N ALA A 112 -10.35 5.90 -14.97
CA ALA A 112 -10.32 6.13 -13.53
C ALA A 112 -9.94 7.58 -13.18
N LEU A 113 -8.89 8.13 -13.81
CA LEU A 113 -8.51 9.53 -13.63
C LEU A 113 -9.67 10.47 -13.98
N LYS A 114 -10.31 10.27 -15.13
CA LYS A 114 -11.46 11.07 -15.58
C LYS A 114 -12.62 10.95 -14.59
N PHE A 115 -12.90 9.76 -14.09
CA PHE A 115 -13.95 9.55 -13.10
C PHE A 115 -13.68 10.35 -11.81
N ILE A 116 -12.44 10.32 -11.30
CA ILE A 116 -12.05 11.11 -10.12
C ILE A 116 -12.29 12.59 -10.40
N GLN A 117 -11.77 13.11 -11.52
CA GLN A 117 -11.93 14.52 -11.91
C GLN A 117 -13.41 14.92 -12.06
N THR A 118 -14.22 14.11 -12.75
CA THR A 118 -15.66 14.36 -12.89
C THR A 118 -16.37 14.33 -11.55
N THR A 119 -16.00 13.42 -10.65
CA THR A 119 -16.60 13.31 -9.31
C THR A 119 -16.27 14.53 -8.45
N ILE A 120 -15.02 14.99 -8.49
CA ILE A 120 -14.58 16.22 -7.82
C ILE A 120 -15.37 17.42 -8.32
N ASN A 121 -15.50 17.57 -9.65
CA ASN A 121 -16.25 18.68 -10.24
C ASN A 121 -17.75 18.59 -9.94
N LYS A 122 -18.34 17.38 -9.96
CA LYS A 122 -19.77 17.18 -9.70
C LYS A 122 -20.16 17.62 -8.29
N HIS A 123 -19.33 17.28 -7.31
CA HIS A 123 -19.61 17.54 -5.90
C HIS A 123 -18.86 18.74 -5.32
N GLN A 124 -18.08 19.45 -6.15
CA GLN A 124 -17.27 20.61 -5.76
C GLN A 124 -16.34 20.27 -4.58
N ILE A 125 -15.63 19.14 -4.69
CA ILE A 125 -14.81 18.62 -3.59
C ILE A 125 -13.49 19.39 -3.50
N ASP A 126 -13.31 20.13 -2.40
CA ASP A 126 -12.03 20.76 -2.07
C ASP A 126 -11.03 19.73 -1.54
N CYS A 127 -10.26 19.12 -2.45
CA CYS A 127 -9.31 18.05 -2.15
C CYS A 127 -7.92 18.32 -2.76
N ASP A 128 -7.55 19.59 -2.92
CA ASP A 128 -6.25 20.02 -3.45
C ASP A 128 -5.93 19.39 -4.84
N PHE A 129 -6.97 19.11 -5.63
CA PHE A 129 -6.81 18.50 -6.95
C PHE A 129 -6.08 19.47 -7.88
N THR A 130 -4.97 19.01 -8.45
CA THR A 130 -4.23 19.77 -9.44
C THR A 130 -3.85 18.86 -10.60
N GLN A 131 -4.07 19.37 -11.83
CA GLN A 131 -3.57 18.74 -13.03
C GLN A 131 -2.05 18.91 -13.08
N GLN A 132 -1.34 17.83 -13.41
CA GLN A 132 0.12 17.76 -13.46
C GLN A 132 0.55 16.90 -14.63
N ASP A 133 1.79 17.08 -15.09
CA ASP A 133 2.41 16.12 -15.97
C ASP A 133 3.15 15.05 -15.16
N ALA A 134 3.14 13.80 -15.64
CA ALA A 134 3.94 12.72 -15.08
C ALA A 134 5.19 12.49 -15.93
N TYR A 135 6.32 12.22 -15.27
CA TYR A 135 7.60 11.99 -15.91
C TYR A 135 8.24 10.71 -15.36
N LEU A 136 8.62 9.80 -16.25
CA LEU A 136 9.67 8.82 -15.98
C LEU A 136 11.00 9.44 -16.39
N TYR A 137 12.05 9.35 -15.58
CA TYR A 137 13.36 9.91 -15.94
C TYR A 137 14.50 8.95 -15.68
N ALA A 138 15.52 8.99 -16.54
CA ALA A 138 16.73 8.20 -16.41
C ALA A 138 17.94 9.07 -16.10
N THR A 139 18.75 8.64 -15.14
CA THR A 139 20.00 9.26 -14.68
C THR A 139 21.23 8.50 -15.17
N THR A 140 21.05 7.32 -15.77
CA THR A 140 22.10 6.56 -16.45
C THR A 140 21.77 6.30 -17.93
N LYS A 141 22.81 6.04 -18.74
CA LYS A 141 22.65 5.71 -20.16
C LYS A 141 21.88 4.40 -20.38
N GLU A 142 22.07 3.41 -19.51
CA GLU A 142 21.38 2.12 -19.63
C GLU A 142 19.87 2.29 -19.53
N TYR A 143 19.40 3.00 -18.51
CA TYR A 143 17.99 3.24 -18.30
C TYR A 143 17.40 4.24 -19.29
N ALA A 144 18.20 5.16 -19.83
CA ALA A 144 17.78 6.04 -20.91
C ALA A 144 17.38 5.25 -22.17
N TYR A 145 18.12 4.20 -22.50
CA TYR A 145 17.77 3.30 -23.60
C TYR A 145 16.51 2.46 -23.31
N LYS A 146 16.25 2.10 -22.05
CA LYS A 146 14.99 1.44 -21.65
C LYS A 146 13.80 2.40 -21.82
N LEU A 147 13.96 3.67 -21.46
CA LEU A 147 12.94 4.71 -21.68
C LEU A 147 12.63 4.95 -23.15
N GLU A 148 13.61 4.83 -24.04
CA GLU A 148 13.38 4.92 -25.49
C GLU A 148 12.45 3.80 -25.98
N LYS A 149 12.61 2.57 -25.47
CA LYS A 149 11.69 1.46 -25.79
C LYS A 149 10.29 1.71 -25.26
N GLU A 150 10.17 2.20 -24.03
CA GLU A 150 8.88 2.59 -23.45
C GLU A 150 8.20 3.69 -24.29
N ALA A 151 8.97 4.65 -24.82
CA ALA A 151 8.44 5.69 -25.69
C ALA A 151 7.97 5.14 -27.05
N GLU A 152 8.63 4.11 -27.60
CA GLU A 152 8.10 3.41 -28.78
C GLU A 152 6.80 2.67 -28.46
N ALA A 153 6.68 2.07 -27.28
CA ALA A 153 5.42 1.48 -26.81
C ALA A 153 4.29 2.52 -26.71
N TYR A 154 4.60 3.75 -26.26
CA TYR A 154 3.63 4.85 -26.26
C TYR A 154 3.11 5.14 -27.68
N LYS A 155 4.00 5.20 -28.67
CA LYS A 155 3.60 5.43 -30.08
C LYS A 155 2.73 4.28 -30.60
N GLU A 156 3.11 3.04 -30.34
CA GLU A 156 2.34 1.86 -30.75
C GLU A 156 0.95 1.83 -30.10
N LEU A 157 0.83 2.27 -28.86
CA LEU A 157 -0.44 2.30 -28.13
C LEU A 157 -1.22 3.59 -28.32
N HIS A 158 -0.73 4.56 -29.11
CA HIS A 158 -1.32 5.89 -29.26
C HIS A 158 -1.54 6.57 -27.89
N ILE A 159 -0.52 6.51 -27.03
CA ILE A 159 -0.44 7.24 -25.77
C ILE A 159 0.22 8.59 -26.04
N GLU A 160 -0.39 9.66 -25.55
CA GLU A 160 0.17 11.00 -25.65
C GLU A 160 1.35 11.13 -24.68
N GLY A 161 2.55 11.15 -25.24
CA GLY A 161 3.77 11.37 -24.48
C GLY A 161 4.96 11.66 -25.39
N GLU A 162 6.02 12.19 -24.78
CA GLU A 162 7.18 12.69 -25.50
C GLU A 162 8.47 12.38 -24.73
N LEU A 163 9.54 12.06 -25.46
CA LEU A 163 10.89 12.04 -24.88
C LEU A 163 11.44 13.46 -24.80
N VAL A 164 11.83 13.87 -23.60
CA VAL A 164 12.45 15.16 -23.32
C VAL A 164 13.83 14.95 -22.71
N ASN A 165 14.73 15.91 -22.94
CA ASN A 165 16.12 15.83 -22.45
C ASN A 165 16.35 16.65 -21.15
N LYS A 166 15.32 17.31 -20.64
CA LYS A 166 15.41 18.15 -19.45
C LYS A 166 14.09 18.10 -18.65
N LEU A 167 14.20 18.06 -17.33
CA LEU A 167 13.07 18.18 -16.43
C LEU A 167 12.85 19.65 -16.01
N PRO A 168 11.63 20.03 -15.59
CA PRO A 168 11.38 21.29 -14.92
C PRO A 168 12.17 21.46 -13.60
N ILE A 169 12.45 20.36 -12.90
CA ILE A 169 13.33 20.34 -11.72
C ILE A 169 14.80 20.35 -12.10
N ASP A 170 15.65 20.96 -11.27
CA ASP A 170 17.10 20.99 -11.48
C ASP A 170 17.76 19.66 -11.09
N LEU A 171 17.55 18.65 -11.93
CA LEU A 171 18.14 17.33 -11.78
C LEU A 171 18.81 16.92 -13.09
N LYS A 172 20.06 16.48 -13.00
CA LYS A 172 20.80 15.99 -14.16
C LYS A 172 20.26 14.62 -14.58
N ILE A 173 19.78 14.55 -15.82
CA ILE A 173 19.21 13.34 -16.43
C ILE A 173 19.83 13.08 -17.80
N HIS A 174 19.66 11.88 -18.34
CA HIS A 174 19.95 11.55 -19.73
C HIS A 174 18.76 11.84 -20.64
N ASN A 175 17.58 11.32 -20.27
CA ASN A 175 16.30 11.60 -20.93
C ASN A 175 15.15 11.36 -19.93
N ALA A 176 13.95 11.76 -20.32
CA ALA A 176 12.72 11.50 -19.60
C ALA A 176 11.56 11.30 -20.57
N LEU A 177 10.59 10.48 -20.19
CA LEU A 177 9.34 10.26 -20.93
C LEU A 177 8.20 10.92 -20.17
N VAL A 178 7.59 11.94 -20.77
CA VAL A 178 6.45 12.66 -20.17
C VAL A 178 5.12 12.08 -20.64
N MET A 179 4.18 11.92 -19.72
CA MET A 179 2.75 11.75 -20.00
C MET A 179 2.00 12.98 -19.48
N ARG A 180 1.30 13.68 -20.38
CA ARG A 180 0.64 14.96 -20.07
C ARG A 180 -0.70 14.76 -19.39
N ASN A 181 -1.22 15.81 -18.75
CA ASN A 181 -2.61 15.87 -18.25
C ASN A 181 -2.96 14.75 -17.25
N GLN A 182 -2.00 14.41 -16.40
CA GLN A 182 -2.20 13.56 -15.24
C GLN A 182 -2.67 14.43 -14.07
N ALA A 183 -2.77 13.87 -12.86
CA ALA A 183 -3.20 14.66 -11.72
C ALA A 183 -2.63 14.18 -10.40
N GLN A 184 -2.81 15.02 -9.38
CA GLN A 184 -2.52 14.72 -8.00
C GLN A 184 -3.54 15.41 -7.12
N PHE A 185 -3.71 14.92 -5.90
CA PHE A 185 -4.73 15.41 -4.97
C PHE A 185 -4.41 15.00 -3.53
N HIS A 186 -5.26 15.44 -2.60
CA HIS A 186 -5.33 14.95 -1.23
C HIS A 186 -6.37 13.82 -1.14
N PRO A 187 -5.94 12.55 -1.04
CA PRO A 187 -6.83 11.40 -1.19
C PRO A 187 -7.89 11.32 -0.08
N LEU A 188 -7.51 11.69 1.15
CA LEU A 188 -8.42 11.59 2.31
C LEU A 188 -9.51 12.66 2.31
N LYS A 189 -9.23 13.91 1.89
CA LYS A 189 -10.27 14.93 1.67
C LYS A 189 -11.31 14.44 0.63
N TYR A 190 -10.85 13.83 -0.45
CA TYR A 190 -11.73 13.25 -1.48
C TYR A 190 -12.60 12.12 -0.93
N LEU A 191 -12.00 11.15 -0.24
CA LEU A 191 -12.71 9.95 0.22
C LEU A 191 -13.57 10.20 1.46
N ALA A 192 -13.22 11.16 2.31
CA ALA A 192 -14.09 11.62 3.39
C ALA A 192 -15.41 12.17 2.83
N HIS A 193 -15.34 12.97 1.77
CA HIS A 193 -16.53 13.49 1.10
C HIS A 193 -17.39 12.36 0.51
N LEU A 194 -16.78 11.36 -0.13
CA LEU A 194 -17.53 10.20 -0.63
C LEU A 194 -18.16 9.37 0.50
N SER A 195 -17.47 9.23 1.63
CA SER A 195 -17.98 8.51 2.82
C SER A 195 -19.23 9.19 3.38
N ASN A 196 -19.26 10.52 3.42
CA ASN A 196 -20.46 11.27 3.81
C ASN A 196 -21.63 10.99 2.85
N ILE A 197 -21.41 11.06 1.53
CA ILE A 197 -22.44 10.77 0.53
C ILE A 197 -22.98 9.34 0.68
N ILE A 198 -22.12 8.37 1.01
CA ILE A 198 -22.54 6.98 1.24
C ILE A 198 -23.57 6.93 2.37
N THR A 199 -23.28 7.56 3.50
CA THR A 199 -24.19 7.57 4.64
C THR A 199 -25.47 8.38 4.41
N GLU A 200 -25.38 9.52 3.71
CA GLU A 200 -26.55 10.32 3.31
C GLU A 200 -27.52 9.54 2.41
N LYS A 201 -26.99 8.61 1.62
CA LYS A 201 -27.78 7.72 0.74
C LYS A 201 -28.22 6.43 1.43
N GLY A 202 -28.00 6.29 2.73
CA GLY A 202 -28.42 5.14 3.53
C GLY A 202 -27.48 3.93 3.45
N GLY A 203 -26.26 4.10 2.95
CA GLY A 203 -25.20 3.09 3.10
C GLY A 203 -24.70 3.02 4.55
N HIS A 204 -24.26 1.84 4.96
CA HIS A 204 -23.71 1.60 6.29
C HIS A 204 -22.19 1.48 6.24
N ILE A 205 -21.50 2.06 7.22
CA ILE A 205 -20.06 1.93 7.38
C ILE A 205 -19.79 1.54 8.83
N PHE A 206 -18.92 0.55 9.04
CA PHE A 206 -18.52 0.06 10.36
C PHE A 206 -17.00 -0.02 10.45
N GLU A 207 -16.42 0.67 11.42
CA GLU A 207 -15.00 0.57 11.76
C GLU A 207 -14.79 -0.51 12.83
N ASN A 208 -13.53 -0.83 13.15
CA ASN A 208 -13.19 -1.81 14.20
C ASN A 208 -13.90 -3.18 14.01
N THR A 209 -14.19 -3.56 12.77
CA THR A 209 -14.99 -4.73 12.39
C THR A 209 -14.17 -5.62 11.46
N THR A 210 -13.35 -6.48 12.02
CA THR A 210 -12.47 -7.37 11.24
C THR A 210 -13.26 -8.53 10.63
N ALA A 211 -13.30 -8.61 9.30
CA ALA A 211 -13.73 -9.80 8.57
C ALA A 211 -12.72 -10.94 8.75
N VAL A 212 -13.20 -12.17 8.93
CA VAL A 212 -12.33 -13.34 9.18
C VAL A 212 -12.59 -14.50 8.21
N ASN A 213 -13.79 -14.60 7.63
CA ASN A 213 -14.11 -15.65 6.67
C ASN A 213 -15.38 -15.32 5.88
N ILE A 214 -15.66 -16.13 4.85
CA ILE A 214 -16.90 -16.09 4.07
C ILE A 214 -17.62 -17.43 4.16
N LYS A 215 -18.93 -17.41 4.46
CA LYS A 215 -19.84 -18.51 4.16
C LYS A 215 -20.31 -18.35 2.71
N THR A 216 -19.94 -19.29 1.84
CA THR A 216 -20.27 -19.25 0.41
C THR A 216 -21.70 -19.75 0.14
N GLY A 217 -22.29 -19.35 -0.98
CA GLY A 217 -23.63 -19.79 -1.40
C GLY A 217 -24.28 -18.78 -2.32
N GLU A 218 -25.57 -18.95 -2.63
CA GLU A 218 -26.34 -17.95 -3.38
C GLU A 218 -26.48 -16.63 -2.63
N GLN A 219 -26.57 -16.70 -1.30
CA GLN A 219 -26.54 -15.56 -0.38
C GLN A 219 -25.32 -15.70 0.54
N PRO A 220 -24.14 -15.24 0.08
CA PRO A 220 -22.93 -15.37 0.87
C PRO A 220 -22.98 -14.43 2.08
N ALA A 221 -22.24 -14.80 3.12
CA ALA A 221 -22.13 -14.03 4.34
C ALA A 221 -20.68 -13.82 4.77
N VAL A 222 -20.34 -12.61 5.21
CA VAL A 222 -19.06 -12.31 5.85
C VAL A 222 -19.18 -12.58 7.35
N LEU A 223 -18.25 -13.37 7.87
CA LEU A 223 -18.11 -13.62 9.30
C LEU A 223 -17.11 -12.60 9.87
N THR A 224 -17.46 -11.97 10.98
CA THR A 224 -16.59 -11.01 11.67
C THR A 224 -16.03 -11.60 12.95
N ARG A 225 -14.91 -11.04 13.42
CA ARG A 225 -14.32 -11.41 14.71
C ARG A 225 -15.25 -11.18 15.89
N GLY A 226 -16.06 -10.13 15.84
CA GLY A 226 -17.02 -9.78 16.88
C GLY A 226 -18.20 -10.75 16.99
N GLY A 227 -18.31 -11.72 16.07
CA GLY A 227 -19.36 -12.74 16.06
C GLY A 227 -20.57 -12.35 15.20
N ALA A 228 -20.82 -11.07 14.97
CA ALA A 228 -21.84 -10.59 14.04
C ALA A 228 -21.52 -11.02 12.60
N GLN A 229 -22.55 -11.29 11.81
CA GLN A 229 -22.42 -11.66 10.40
C GLN A 229 -23.24 -10.72 9.51
N ILE A 230 -22.69 -10.40 8.33
CA ILE A 230 -23.41 -9.66 7.29
C ILE A 230 -23.71 -10.61 6.15
N THR A 231 -24.97 -10.71 5.74
CA THR A 231 -25.41 -11.51 4.58
C THR A 231 -25.81 -10.60 3.42
N GLY A 232 -25.46 -10.97 2.19
CA GLY A 232 -25.85 -10.20 1.02
C GLY A 232 -25.81 -10.98 -0.28
N LYS A 233 -26.00 -10.28 -1.41
CA LYS A 233 -25.96 -10.88 -2.75
C LYS A 233 -24.56 -10.93 -3.33
N TYR A 234 -23.73 -9.93 -2.99
CA TYR A 234 -22.34 -9.82 -3.42
C TYR A 234 -21.44 -9.45 -2.25
N ILE A 235 -20.21 -9.97 -2.27
CA ILE A 235 -19.10 -9.56 -1.39
C ILE A 235 -17.98 -8.98 -2.25
N LEU A 236 -17.47 -7.81 -1.88
CA LEU A 236 -16.29 -7.19 -2.47
C LEU A 236 -15.13 -7.22 -1.46
N SER A 237 -14.09 -8.00 -1.76
CA SER A 237 -12.84 -8.02 -1.01
C SER A 237 -11.93 -6.90 -1.51
N CYS A 238 -11.93 -5.79 -0.78
CA CYS A 238 -11.17 -4.56 -1.02
C CYS A 238 -10.10 -4.31 0.06
N SER A 239 -9.64 -5.38 0.73
CA SER A 239 -8.83 -5.31 1.97
C SER A 239 -7.32 -5.23 1.75
N HIS A 240 -6.86 -4.70 0.61
CA HIS A 240 -5.46 -4.76 0.17
C HIS A 240 -4.99 -6.21 -0.04
N PHE A 241 -4.66 -6.95 1.02
CA PHE A 241 -4.49 -8.40 0.97
C PHE A 241 -5.84 -9.09 1.12
N PRO A 242 -6.20 -10.08 0.29
CA PRO A 242 -7.48 -10.77 0.41
C PRO A 242 -7.63 -11.45 1.77
N PHE A 243 -8.66 -11.11 2.53
CA PHE A 243 -8.94 -11.74 3.84
C PHE A 243 -9.48 -13.17 3.67
N TYR A 244 -10.00 -13.48 2.49
CA TYR A 244 -10.47 -14.78 2.08
C TYR A 244 -9.93 -15.08 0.68
N GLU A 245 -9.33 -16.25 0.51
CA GLU A 245 -8.71 -16.64 -0.76
C GLU A 245 -9.50 -17.67 -1.56
N GLY A 246 -10.47 -18.35 -0.93
CA GLY A 246 -11.13 -19.52 -1.52
C GLY A 246 -10.10 -20.53 -2.04
N ALA A 247 -10.25 -20.96 -3.29
CA ALA A 247 -9.27 -21.80 -3.99
C ALA A 247 -8.29 -20.99 -4.88
N GLY A 248 -8.25 -19.66 -4.75
CA GLY A 248 -7.50 -18.77 -5.65
C GLY A 248 -6.00 -18.65 -5.36
N LEU A 249 -5.56 -19.06 -4.16
CA LEU A 249 -4.14 -19.08 -3.71
C LEU A 249 -3.42 -17.74 -3.93
N TYR A 250 -4.06 -16.63 -3.58
CA TYR A 250 -3.56 -15.26 -3.81
C TYR A 250 -2.26 -14.98 -3.05
N SER A 251 -2.09 -15.52 -1.85
CA SER A 251 -0.85 -15.49 -1.07
C SER A 251 0.36 -15.99 -1.85
N THR A 252 0.18 -16.98 -2.72
CA THR A 252 1.26 -17.58 -3.53
C THR A 252 1.55 -16.83 -4.84
N ARG A 253 0.73 -15.82 -5.17
CA ARG A 253 0.73 -15.10 -6.46
C ARG A 253 1.04 -13.61 -6.31
N MET A 254 1.40 -13.18 -5.12
CA MET A 254 1.76 -11.80 -4.82
C MET A 254 2.87 -11.74 -3.78
N HIS A 255 3.61 -10.65 -3.77
CA HIS A 255 4.49 -10.31 -2.65
C HIS A 255 4.24 -8.87 -2.20
N ALA A 256 4.54 -8.60 -0.93
CA ALA A 256 4.41 -7.27 -0.33
C ALA A 256 5.71 -6.50 -0.44
N ASP A 257 5.65 -5.29 -0.99
CA ASP A 257 6.77 -4.38 -1.17
C ASP A 257 6.53 -3.09 -0.37
N ARG A 258 7.54 -2.61 0.34
CA ARG A 258 7.49 -1.39 1.15
C ARG A 258 8.21 -0.26 0.44
N SER A 259 7.77 0.97 0.66
CA SER A 259 8.41 2.18 0.11
C SER A 259 8.27 3.33 1.10
N TYR A 260 9.29 4.17 1.14
CA TYR A 260 9.40 5.22 2.16
C TYR A 260 9.09 6.57 1.55
N ILE A 261 8.58 7.49 2.38
CA ILE A 261 8.19 8.83 1.98
C ILE A 261 8.60 9.82 3.08
N ILE A 262 9.20 10.94 2.69
CA ILE A 262 9.34 12.13 3.53
C ILE A 262 8.60 13.30 2.91
N ALA A 263 8.00 14.15 3.75
CA ALA A 263 7.47 15.45 3.33
C ALA A 263 8.40 16.55 3.82
N ALA A 264 9.07 17.23 2.89
CA ALA A 264 10.09 18.21 3.20
C ALA A 264 9.81 19.57 2.58
N LYS A 265 10.06 20.63 3.36
CA LYS A 265 10.16 22.01 2.87
C LYS A 265 11.57 22.22 2.34
N ALA A 266 11.67 22.86 1.19
CA ALA A 266 12.93 23.11 0.50
C ALA A 266 13.16 24.60 0.28
N LYS A 267 14.42 24.99 0.09
CA LYS A 267 14.81 26.37 -0.26
C LYS A 267 14.39 26.76 -1.68
N THR A 268 14.33 25.78 -2.56
CA THR A 268 13.94 25.95 -3.96
C THR A 268 12.46 25.66 -4.14
N ASP A 269 11.77 26.54 -4.84
CA ASP A 269 10.37 26.31 -5.21
C ASP A 269 10.22 25.06 -6.09
N TYR A 270 9.21 24.25 -5.79
CA TYR A 270 8.89 23.09 -6.60
C TYR A 270 8.11 23.51 -7.86
N PRO A 271 8.65 23.30 -9.07
CA PRO A 271 8.13 23.88 -10.31
C PRO A 271 6.82 23.24 -10.81
N GLY A 272 6.35 22.17 -10.17
CA GLY A 272 5.21 21.37 -10.61
C GLY A 272 5.67 20.00 -11.15
N GLY A 273 4.73 19.22 -11.69
CA GLY A 273 4.98 17.88 -12.20
C GLY A 273 5.10 16.79 -11.14
N MET A 274 4.99 15.55 -11.59
CA MET A 274 5.19 14.34 -10.82
C MET A 274 6.30 13.52 -11.48
N TYR A 275 7.33 13.13 -10.75
CA TYR A 275 8.51 12.48 -11.31
C TYR A 275 8.74 11.12 -10.67
N ILE A 276 9.31 10.17 -11.41
CA ILE A 276 9.82 8.91 -10.88
C ILE A 276 11.06 8.50 -11.69
N SER A 277 12.16 8.20 -11.01
CA SER A 277 13.35 7.65 -11.69
C SER A 277 13.06 6.22 -12.10
N VAL A 278 13.60 5.84 -13.25
CA VAL A 278 13.60 4.44 -13.68
C VAL A 278 14.85 3.69 -13.23
N ASP A 279 15.90 4.41 -12.83
CA ASP A 279 17.10 3.83 -12.22
C ASP A 279 16.85 3.40 -10.77
N GLU A 280 17.70 2.49 -10.29
CA GLU A 280 17.75 2.08 -8.90
C GLU A 280 18.88 2.78 -8.12
N PRO A 281 18.65 3.20 -6.86
CA PRO A 281 17.37 3.12 -6.16
C PRO A 281 16.35 4.15 -6.70
N THR A 282 15.09 3.73 -6.80
CA THR A 282 14.00 4.58 -7.29
C THR A 282 13.85 5.88 -6.48
N ARG A 283 13.56 7.00 -7.18
CA ARG A 283 13.28 8.34 -6.61
C ARG A 283 12.04 8.94 -7.25
N SER A 284 10.95 8.95 -6.48
CA SER A 284 9.65 9.50 -6.83
C SER A 284 9.43 10.84 -6.14
N LEU A 285 8.95 11.82 -6.91
CA LEU A 285 8.73 13.19 -6.47
C LEU A 285 7.33 13.67 -6.86
N ARG A 286 6.72 14.45 -5.97
CA ARG A 286 5.61 15.37 -6.27
C ARG A 286 5.53 16.43 -5.17
N SER A 287 4.65 17.42 -5.32
CA SER A 287 4.40 18.40 -4.26
C SER A 287 3.02 18.23 -3.61
N THR A 288 2.90 18.82 -2.42
CA THR A 288 1.65 19.05 -1.71
C THR A 288 1.74 20.37 -0.95
N THR A 289 0.60 20.94 -0.57
CA THR A 289 0.56 22.15 0.27
C THR A 289 0.21 21.76 1.69
N ILE A 290 0.98 22.25 2.66
CA ILE A 290 0.80 22.02 4.10
C ILE A 290 0.81 23.38 4.77
N ASN A 291 -0.29 23.77 5.41
CA ASN A 291 -0.44 25.09 6.06
C ASN A 291 -0.02 26.26 5.15
N GLU A 292 -0.54 26.28 3.92
CA GLU A 292 -0.23 27.28 2.87
C GLU A 292 1.20 27.26 2.32
N GLU A 293 2.09 26.42 2.87
CA GLU A 293 3.47 26.27 2.40
C GLU A 293 3.61 25.06 1.48
N LYS A 294 4.48 25.16 0.48
CA LYS A 294 4.73 24.07 -0.46
C LYS A 294 5.75 23.08 0.09
N PHE A 295 5.37 21.81 0.14
CA PHE A 295 6.23 20.70 0.53
C PHE A 295 6.45 19.76 -0.66
N ILE A 296 7.63 19.15 -0.69
CA ILE A 296 8.00 18.11 -1.63
C ILE A 296 7.83 16.77 -0.93
N LEU A 297 7.08 15.87 -1.56
CA LEU A 297 7.05 14.46 -1.19
C LEU A 297 8.17 13.76 -1.94
N ILE A 298 9.14 13.25 -1.20
CA ILE A 298 10.28 12.50 -1.72
C ILE A 298 10.09 11.06 -1.29
N SER A 299 10.05 10.14 -2.25
CA SER A 299 9.73 8.74 -2.02
C SER A 299 10.64 7.80 -2.79
N GLY A 300 10.83 6.58 -2.28
CA GLY A 300 11.70 5.59 -2.91
C GLY A 300 12.14 4.51 -1.92
N GLU A 301 13.37 4.02 -2.13
CA GLU A 301 14.05 3.07 -1.23
C GLU A 301 13.20 1.81 -0.97
N SER A 302 12.66 1.25 -2.05
CA SER A 302 11.74 0.13 -1.95
C SER A 302 12.45 -1.19 -1.65
N HIS A 303 11.77 -2.06 -0.91
CA HIS A 303 12.23 -3.43 -0.66
C HIS A 303 11.06 -4.33 -0.25
N LYS A 304 11.22 -5.65 -0.45
CA LYS A 304 10.25 -6.63 0.05
C LYS A 304 10.07 -6.45 1.56
N THR A 305 8.82 -6.50 2.01
CA THR A 305 8.45 -6.34 3.43
C THR A 305 9.26 -7.30 4.30
N GLY A 306 9.72 -6.86 5.47
CA GLY A 306 10.55 -7.67 6.37
C GLY A 306 11.96 -8.02 5.84
N GLN A 307 12.38 -7.51 4.68
CA GLN A 307 13.67 -7.85 4.04
C GLN A 307 14.54 -6.60 3.76
N GLY A 308 14.25 -5.48 4.43
CA GLY A 308 14.86 -4.17 4.16
C GLY A 308 16.08 -3.81 5.00
N GLY A 309 16.52 -4.68 5.91
CA GLY A 309 17.57 -4.36 6.89
C GLY A 309 17.14 -3.23 7.84
N GLU A 310 18.08 -2.36 8.21
CA GLU A 310 17.80 -1.20 9.06
C GLU A 310 16.95 -0.15 8.32
N THR A 311 15.63 -0.30 8.44
CA THR A 311 14.63 0.49 7.72
C THR A 311 14.72 2.00 7.89
N LEU A 312 15.27 2.50 9.00
CA LEU A 312 15.50 3.95 9.19
C LEU A 312 16.46 4.53 8.13
N LYS A 313 17.43 3.75 7.65
CA LYS A 313 18.39 4.17 6.62
C LYS A 313 17.72 4.52 5.28
N HIS A 314 16.56 3.93 4.99
CA HIS A 314 15.78 4.27 3.79
C HIS A 314 15.26 5.72 3.89
N TYR A 315 14.81 6.17 5.06
CA TYR A 315 14.44 7.58 5.25
C TYR A 315 15.64 8.51 5.15
N GLU A 316 16.79 8.13 5.73
CA GLU A 316 18.03 8.90 5.67
C GLU A 316 18.51 9.06 4.22
N ALA A 317 18.38 8.01 3.40
CA ALA A 317 18.71 8.07 1.97
C ALA A 317 17.82 9.04 1.19
N LEU A 318 16.53 9.16 1.56
CA LEU A 318 15.63 10.16 0.98
C LEU A 318 15.97 11.59 1.44
N GLU A 319 16.35 11.77 2.71
CA GLU A 319 16.84 13.05 3.24
C GLU A 319 18.10 13.50 2.52
N ILE A 320 19.09 12.62 2.36
CA ILE A 320 20.35 12.91 1.64
C ILE A 320 20.05 13.34 0.20
N PHE A 321 19.20 12.59 -0.50
CA PHE A 321 18.78 12.94 -1.86
C PHE A 321 18.09 14.30 -1.91
N GLY A 322 17.11 14.53 -1.03
CA GLY A 322 16.38 15.79 -0.97
C GLY A 322 17.29 16.97 -0.65
N GLN A 323 18.26 16.79 0.24
CA GLN A 323 19.24 17.82 0.60
C GLN A 323 20.13 18.20 -0.58
N GLN A 324 20.57 17.21 -1.37
CA GLN A 324 21.43 17.43 -2.53
C GLN A 324 20.70 18.12 -3.69
N VAL A 325 19.44 17.76 -3.93
CA VAL A 325 18.68 18.26 -5.09
C VAL A 325 17.94 19.57 -4.79
N PHE A 326 17.36 19.71 -3.60
CA PHE A 326 16.45 20.81 -3.27
C PHE A 326 16.93 21.71 -2.12
N GLY A 327 17.96 21.30 -1.38
CA GLY A 327 18.41 22.00 -0.17
C GLY A 327 17.30 22.11 0.86
N LEU A 328 17.09 21.05 1.65
CA LEU A 328 15.97 20.99 2.59
C LEU A 328 16.13 22.01 3.74
N GLU A 329 15.00 22.55 4.18
CA GLU A 329 14.89 23.44 5.34
C GLU A 329 14.23 22.76 6.53
N LYS A 330 13.33 21.80 6.26
CA LYS A 330 12.60 21.07 7.29
C LYS A 330 12.04 19.79 6.71
N ILE A 331 12.11 18.69 7.44
CA ILE A 331 11.32 17.49 7.18
C ILE A 331 10.18 17.50 8.22
N ALA A 332 8.94 17.61 7.76
CA ALA A 332 7.78 17.72 8.65
C ALA A 332 7.15 16.37 8.98
N TYR A 333 7.15 15.46 8.01
CA TYR A 333 6.54 14.14 8.14
C TYR A 333 7.42 13.08 7.49
N ARG A 334 7.30 11.86 7.98
CA ARG A 334 7.86 10.66 7.36
C ARG A 334 6.91 9.51 7.57
N TRP A 335 6.69 8.71 6.55
CA TRP A 335 5.85 7.51 6.64
C TRP A 335 6.24 6.55 5.53
N SER A 336 5.61 5.38 5.50
CA SER A 336 5.84 4.40 4.45
C SER A 336 4.52 3.88 3.93
N ALA A 337 4.54 3.27 2.75
CA ALA A 337 3.43 2.54 2.20
C ALA A 337 3.85 1.09 1.92
N GLN A 338 2.86 0.21 1.96
CA GLN A 338 3.01 -1.18 1.54
C GLN A 338 2.07 -1.44 0.37
N ASP A 339 2.58 -2.17 -0.61
CA ASP A 339 1.85 -2.52 -1.82
C ASP A 339 2.03 -3.99 -2.17
N LEU A 340 0.98 -4.59 -2.71
CA LEU A 340 1.03 -5.94 -3.26
C LEU A 340 1.37 -5.91 -4.75
N ILE A 341 2.34 -6.73 -5.12
CA ILE A 341 2.84 -6.86 -6.48
C ILE A 341 2.39 -8.22 -7.04
N THR A 342 1.60 -8.22 -8.11
CA THR A 342 1.23 -9.45 -8.82
C THR A 342 2.37 -9.94 -9.72
N LEU A 343 2.35 -11.24 -10.04
CA LEU A 343 3.39 -11.87 -10.87
C LEU A 343 3.50 -11.28 -12.29
N ASP A 344 2.38 -10.78 -12.83
CA ASP A 344 2.26 -10.22 -14.18
C ASP A 344 2.15 -8.68 -14.18
N LYS A 345 2.27 -8.04 -13.00
CA LYS A 345 2.16 -6.59 -12.79
C LYS A 345 0.79 -5.99 -13.11
N ILE A 346 -0.20 -6.80 -13.46
CA ILE A 346 -1.60 -6.38 -13.65
C ILE A 346 -2.38 -6.73 -12.36
N PRO A 347 -3.23 -5.83 -11.84
CA PRO A 347 -4.11 -6.13 -10.71
C PRO A 347 -5.00 -7.36 -10.92
N TYR A 348 -5.37 -8.03 -9.82
CA TYR A 348 -6.46 -9.01 -9.83
C TYR A 348 -7.75 -8.30 -9.48
N ILE A 349 -8.68 -8.17 -10.43
CA ILE A 349 -9.99 -7.54 -10.23
C ILE A 349 -11.09 -8.35 -10.91
N GLY A 350 -12.05 -8.86 -10.14
CA GLY A 350 -13.18 -9.64 -10.66
C GLY A 350 -13.58 -10.74 -9.70
N GLU A 351 -14.18 -11.81 -10.21
CA GLU A 351 -14.57 -12.98 -9.42
C GLU A 351 -13.34 -13.65 -8.78
N ILE A 352 -13.44 -14.00 -7.50
CA ILE A 352 -12.34 -14.60 -6.74
C ILE A 352 -11.88 -15.93 -7.35
N THR A 353 -12.83 -16.70 -7.90
CA THR A 353 -12.63 -17.91 -8.68
C THR A 353 -13.72 -18.00 -9.75
N SER A 354 -13.52 -18.84 -10.78
CA SER A 354 -14.48 -18.96 -11.90
C SER A 354 -15.85 -19.51 -11.50
N ASP A 355 -15.94 -20.23 -10.38
CA ASP A 355 -17.16 -20.80 -9.81
C ASP A 355 -17.85 -19.88 -8.79
N GLN A 356 -17.13 -18.96 -8.15
CA GLN A 356 -17.66 -18.05 -7.12
C GLN A 356 -18.00 -16.67 -7.70
N LYS A 357 -19.13 -16.59 -8.42
CA LYS A 357 -19.54 -15.40 -9.19
C LYS A 357 -19.95 -14.18 -8.35
N ASN A 358 -20.24 -14.37 -7.07
CA ASN A 358 -20.73 -13.34 -6.16
C ASN A 358 -19.73 -12.94 -5.07
N ILE A 359 -18.50 -13.44 -5.15
CA ILE A 359 -17.39 -13.01 -4.31
C ILE A 359 -16.36 -12.40 -5.25
N LEU A 360 -16.22 -11.08 -5.20
CA LEU A 360 -15.30 -10.33 -6.04
C LEU A 360 -14.12 -9.84 -5.21
N ILE A 361 -12.97 -9.69 -5.86
CA ILE A 361 -11.69 -9.32 -5.25
C ILE A 361 -11.07 -8.20 -6.07
N ALA A 362 -10.40 -7.26 -5.39
CA ALA A 362 -9.52 -6.29 -6.03
C ALA A 362 -8.24 -6.12 -5.21
N THR A 363 -7.10 -6.52 -5.78
CA THR A 363 -5.80 -6.53 -5.09
C THR A 363 -4.63 -6.38 -6.08
N GLY A 364 -3.42 -6.21 -5.56
CA GLY A 364 -2.20 -6.30 -6.36
C GLY A 364 -1.94 -5.07 -7.23
N TYR A 365 -2.19 -3.86 -6.70
CA TYR A 365 -2.13 -2.62 -7.49
C TYR A 365 -0.73 -2.13 -7.84
N ARG A 366 0.33 -2.76 -7.33
CA ARG A 366 1.73 -2.40 -7.63
C ARG A 366 1.99 -0.90 -7.41
N LYS A 367 1.66 -0.32 -6.25
CA LYS A 367 1.86 1.12 -5.93
C LYS A 367 0.92 2.09 -6.64
N TRP A 368 0.13 1.61 -7.60
CA TRP A 368 -0.74 2.44 -8.43
C TRP A 368 -2.22 2.37 -8.01
N GLY A 369 -2.46 2.28 -6.71
CA GLY A 369 -3.81 2.08 -6.16
C GLY A 369 -4.79 3.23 -6.38
N MET A 370 -4.32 4.45 -6.67
CA MET A 370 -5.22 5.59 -6.89
C MET A 370 -6.11 5.41 -8.13
N THR A 371 -5.50 5.04 -9.27
CA THR A 371 -6.22 4.80 -10.52
C THR A 371 -6.71 3.36 -10.62
N ASN A 372 -5.90 2.37 -10.23
CA ASN A 372 -6.33 0.96 -10.26
C ASN A 372 -7.46 0.66 -9.26
N GLY A 373 -7.49 1.30 -8.09
CA GLY A 373 -8.56 1.12 -7.11
C GLY A 373 -9.90 1.71 -7.59
N THR A 374 -9.87 2.88 -8.22
CA THR A 374 -11.06 3.45 -8.88
C THR A 374 -11.48 2.62 -10.09
N ALA A 375 -10.55 2.15 -10.92
CA ALA A 375 -10.86 1.25 -12.04
C ALA A 375 -11.52 -0.05 -11.54
N ALA A 376 -11.05 -0.59 -10.41
CA ALA A 376 -11.65 -1.75 -9.79
C ALA A 376 -13.09 -1.49 -9.33
N ALA A 377 -13.34 -0.35 -8.69
CA ALA A 377 -14.67 0.02 -8.25
C ALA A 377 -15.67 0.18 -9.40
N LEU A 378 -15.24 0.77 -10.52
CA LEU A 378 -16.04 0.89 -11.74
C LEU A 378 -16.36 -0.49 -12.33
N LEU A 379 -15.36 -1.39 -12.39
CA LEU A 379 -15.58 -2.75 -12.87
C LEU A 379 -16.52 -3.55 -11.96
N PHE A 380 -16.41 -3.41 -10.63
CA PHE A 380 -17.33 -4.05 -9.69
C PHE A 380 -18.77 -3.60 -9.87
N ARG A 381 -19.01 -2.30 -10.02
CA ARG A 381 -20.35 -1.78 -10.34
C ARG A 381 -20.90 -2.48 -11.58
N ASP A 382 -20.15 -2.51 -12.67
CA ASP A 382 -20.62 -3.09 -13.92
C ASP A 382 -20.87 -4.60 -13.81
N ILE A 383 -20.03 -5.34 -13.08
CA ILE A 383 -20.25 -6.77 -12.81
C ILE A 383 -21.56 -6.98 -12.02
N ILE A 384 -21.79 -6.20 -10.97
CA ILE A 384 -22.99 -6.31 -10.11
C ILE A 384 -24.26 -5.94 -10.88
N LEU A 385 -24.20 -4.88 -11.69
CA LEU A 385 -25.31 -4.45 -12.56
C LEU A 385 -25.47 -5.32 -13.81
N LYS A 386 -24.59 -6.30 -14.02
CA LYS A 386 -24.56 -7.20 -15.19
C LYS A 386 -24.37 -6.46 -16.52
N GLU A 387 -23.62 -5.36 -16.49
CA GLU A 387 -23.25 -4.58 -17.66
C GLU A 387 -22.01 -5.16 -18.35
N LYS A 388 -21.86 -4.88 -19.65
CA LYS A 388 -20.67 -5.26 -20.40
C LYS A 388 -19.54 -4.27 -20.11
N ASN A 389 -18.41 -4.77 -19.62
CA ASN A 389 -17.21 -3.97 -19.41
C ASN A 389 -16.01 -4.56 -20.15
N LYS A 390 -15.40 -3.77 -21.04
CA LYS A 390 -14.26 -4.19 -21.88
C LYS A 390 -12.98 -4.50 -21.10
N PHE A 391 -12.88 -4.08 -19.83
CA PHE A 391 -11.73 -4.30 -18.96
C PHE A 391 -11.84 -5.57 -18.12
N ARG A 392 -12.96 -6.30 -18.17
CA ARG A 392 -13.16 -7.49 -17.33
C ARG A 392 -12.12 -8.57 -17.58
N GLU A 393 -11.88 -8.91 -18.85
CA GLU A 393 -10.88 -9.91 -19.23
C GLU A 393 -9.44 -9.49 -18.94
N LEU A 394 -9.15 -8.18 -18.96
CA LEU A 394 -7.84 -7.63 -18.60
C LEU A 394 -7.50 -7.97 -17.14
N TYR A 395 -8.46 -7.84 -16.23
CA TYR A 395 -8.21 -7.93 -14.79
C TYR A 395 -8.66 -9.23 -14.14
N THR A 396 -9.38 -10.11 -14.84
CA THR A 396 -9.95 -11.33 -14.23
C THR A 396 -8.89 -12.13 -13.45
N PRO A 397 -9.14 -12.50 -12.18
CA PRO A 397 -8.16 -13.24 -11.39
C PRO A 397 -7.84 -14.66 -11.90
N SER A 398 -8.77 -15.22 -12.67
CA SER A 398 -8.64 -16.52 -13.32
C SER A 398 -7.81 -16.48 -14.61
N ARG A 399 -7.29 -15.30 -15.01
CA ARG A 399 -6.46 -15.19 -16.22
C ARG A 399 -5.19 -16.04 -16.07
N PHE A 400 -4.90 -16.78 -17.13
CA PHE A 400 -3.69 -17.56 -17.24
C PHE A 400 -2.84 -16.99 -18.37
N HIS A 401 -1.68 -16.43 -18.03
CA HIS A 401 -0.70 -15.99 -19.01
C HIS A 401 0.44 -16.99 -19.06
N MET A 402 0.60 -17.64 -20.20
CA MET A 402 1.66 -18.61 -20.45
C MET A 402 2.97 -17.87 -20.77
N ASN A 403 3.63 -17.27 -19.76
CA ASN A 403 4.99 -16.66 -19.84
C ASN A 403 5.58 -16.38 -18.41
N PRO A 404 6.65 -15.58 -18.14
CA PRO A 404 7.61 -15.78 -17.02
C PRO A 404 7.06 -15.69 -15.57
N SER A 405 5.77 -15.42 -15.38
CA SER A 405 5.07 -15.50 -14.09
C SER A 405 5.26 -16.86 -13.40
N LEU A 406 5.40 -17.96 -14.13
CA LEU A 406 5.72 -19.29 -13.55
C LEU A 406 7.09 -19.33 -12.85
N LYS A 407 8.11 -18.65 -13.39
CA LYS A 407 9.42 -18.53 -12.72
C LYS A 407 9.28 -17.65 -11.48
N ASN A 408 8.58 -16.52 -11.60
CA ASN A 408 8.33 -15.63 -10.47
C ASN A 408 7.55 -16.35 -9.36
N PHE A 409 6.53 -17.15 -9.71
CA PHE A 409 5.77 -17.98 -8.78
C PHE A 409 6.69 -18.90 -7.97
N LEU A 410 7.59 -19.65 -8.63
CA LEU A 410 8.54 -20.52 -7.94
C LEU A 410 9.49 -19.73 -7.03
N VAL A 411 9.98 -18.57 -7.50
CA VAL A 411 10.90 -17.72 -6.74
C VAL A 411 10.22 -17.14 -5.49
N GLU A 412 8.98 -16.64 -5.61
CA GLU A 412 8.23 -16.08 -4.47
C GLU A 412 7.93 -17.16 -3.44
N ASN A 413 7.44 -18.33 -3.85
CA ASN A 413 7.17 -19.42 -2.92
C ASN A 413 8.46 -19.99 -2.28
N ALA A 414 9.56 -20.06 -3.02
CA ALA A 414 10.86 -20.45 -2.46
C ALA A 414 11.39 -19.42 -1.45
N ASN A 415 11.16 -18.13 -1.69
CA ASN A 415 11.51 -17.06 -0.75
C ASN A 415 10.75 -17.23 0.58
N VAL A 416 9.43 -17.49 0.52
CA VAL A 416 8.60 -17.76 1.71
C VAL A 416 9.12 -18.96 2.49
N VAL A 417 9.36 -20.10 1.82
CA VAL A 417 9.89 -21.31 2.48
C VAL A 417 11.27 -21.04 3.09
N GLY A 418 12.12 -20.29 2.38
CA GLY A 418 13.43 -19.88 2.86
C GLY A 418 13.35 -19.10 4.17
N HIS A 419 12.48 -18.10 4.27
CA HIS A 419 12.29 -17.30 5.49
C HIS A 419 11.63 -18.08 6.62
N LEU A 420 10.68 -18.97 6.31
CA LEU A 420 10.02 -19.82 7.30
C LEU A 420 11.04 -20.74 8.00
N ILE A 421 12.01 -21.29 7.26
CA ILE A 421 13.07 -22.14 7.83
C ILE A 421 14.18 -21.28 8.46
N LYS A 422 14.69 -20.27 7.74
CA LYS A 422 15.84 -19.47 8.17
C LYS A 422 15.56 -18.78 9.51
N GLY A 423 14.41 -18.13 9.66
CA GLY A 423 14.05 -17.43 10.90
C GLY A 423 14.00 -18.36 12.11
N LYS A 424 13.57 -19.61 11.92
CA LYS A 424 13.50 -20.63 12.98
C LYS A 424 14.86 -21.19 13.40
N LEU A 425 15.88 -21.05 12.55
CA LEU A 425 17.25 -21.51 12.82
C LEU A 425 18.19 -20.37 13.26
N GLU A 426 17.76 -19.12 13.10
CA GLU A 426 18.56 -17.95 13.44
C GLU A 426 18.66 -17.79 14.96
N ILE A 427 19.89 -17.80 15.47
CA ILE A 427 20.18 -17.60 16.88
C ILE A 427 20.27 -16.09 17.14
N PRO A 428 19.45 -15.52 18.03
CA PRO A 428 19.52 -14.10 18.37
C PRO A 428 20.90 -13.73 18.91
N GLN A 429 21.45 -12.60 18.44
CA GLN A 429 22.76 -12.12 18.89
C GLN A 429 22.69 -11.11 20.04
N LYS A 430 21.49 -10.66 20.39
CA LYS A 430 21.24 -9.68 21.45
C LYS A 430 20.42 -10.31 22.58
N CYS A 431 20.63 -9.82 23.78
CA CYS A 431 19.75 -10.01 24.93
C CYS A 431 19.04 -8.70 25.27
N ILE A 432 18.02 -8.76 26.12
CA ILE A 432 17.28 -7.57 26.61
C ILE A 432 18.21 -6.47 27.16
N ARG A 433 19.31 -6.87 27.80
CA ARG A 433 20.28 -5.96 28.43
C ARG A 433 21.05 -5.11 27.41
N ASP A 434 21.15 -5.59 26.17
CA ASP A 434 21.88 -4.92 25.09
C ASP A 434 21.05 -3.84 24.40
N LEU A 435 19.74 -3.78 24.66
CA LEU A 435 18.85 -2.77 24.08
C LEU A 435 19.03 -1.42 24.75
N SER A 436 19.27 -0.39 23.96
CA SER A 436 19.15 1.01 24.37
C SER A 436 17.68 1.43 24.46
N ASN A 437 17.37 2.59 25.05
CA ASN A 437 16.04 3.16 24.94
C ASN A 437 15.74 3.51 23.47
N ASP A 438 14.48 3.34 23.07
CA ASP A 438 14.01 3.45 21.67
C ASP A 438 14.66 2.45 20.70
N GLU A 439 15.11 1.30 21.22
CA GLU A 439 15.72 0.22 20.42
C GLU A 439 14.90 -1.06 20.51
N GLY A 440 14.72 -1.72 19.35
CA GLY A 440 14.14 -3.06 19.28
C GLY A 440 15.04 -4.01 18.51
N ALA A 441 14.94 -5.29 18.87
CA ALA A 441 15.62 -6.37 18.19
C ALA A 441 14.97 -7.72 18.50
N VAL A 442 15.26 -8.70 17.65
CA VAL A 442 15.11 -10.11 18.04
C VAL A 442 16.16 -10.42 19.10
N VAL A 443 15.72 -10.98 20.22
CA VAL A 443 16.54 -11.31 21.39
C VAL A 443 16.35 -12.75 21.83
N ASP A 444 17.34 -13.27 22.55
CA ASP A 444 17.22 -14.52 23.30
C ASP A 444 16.73 -14.22 24.72
N ILE A 445 15.69 -14.94 25.16
CA ILE A 445 15.19 -14.94 26.53
C ILE A 445 15.03 -16.40 26.95
N ASP A 446 15.89 -16.86 27.86
CA ASP A 446 15.90 -18.23 28.39
C ASP A 446 15.93 -19.31 27.28
N GLY A 447 16.72 -19.08 26.22
CA GLY A 447 16.82 -20.00 25.08
C GLY A 447 15.66 -19.92 24.08
N HIS A 448 14.75 -18.96 24.26
CA HIS A 448 13.65 -18.69 23.34
C HIS A 448 13.86 -17.41 22.55
N ARG A 449 13.71 -17.50 21.22
CA ARG A 449 13.66 -16.34 20.31
C ARG A 449 12.42 -15.50 20.63
N LYS A 450 12.62 -14.22 20.95
CA LYS A 450 11.56 -13.25 21.20
C LYS A 450 11.85 -11.94 20.50
N GLY A 451 10.81 -11.15 20.25
CA GLY A 451 10.94 -9.76 19.81
C GLY A 451 10.88 -8.88 21.04
N ALA A 452 11.86 -8.00 21.24
CA ALA A 452 11.86 -7.05 22.34
C ALA A 452 12.08 -5.63 21.81
N TYR A 453 11.29 -4.69 22.32
CA TYR A 453 11.45 -3.26 22.10
C TYR A 453 11.49 -2.55 23.45
N LYS A 454 12.52 -1.73 23.68
CA LYS A 454 12.62 -0.86 24.85
C LYS A 454 12.20 0.55 24.43
N ASP A 455 11.11 1.06 25.00
CA ASP A 455 10.62 2.40 24.66
C ASP A 455 11.53 3.52 25.18
N ALA A 456 11.17 4.77 24.85
CA ALA A 456 11.95 5.94 25.21
C ALA A 456 12.09 6.11 26.73
N GLU A 457 11.07 5.68 27.49
CA GLU A 457 11.02 5.67 28.94
C GLU A 457 11.75 4.48 29.57
N GLY A 458 12.25 3.54 28.77
CA GLY A 458 13.00 2.37 29.20
C GLY A 458 12.14 1.15 29.55
N LYS A 459 10.82 1.20 29.32
CA LYS A 459 9.92 0.07 29.49
C LYS A 459 10.06 -0.91 28.33
N LEU A 460 10.08 -2.19 28.67
CA LEU A 460 10.20 -3.29 27.71
C LEU A 460 8.84 -3.78 27.26
N HIS A 461 8.72 -4.01 25.95
CA HIS A 461 7.59 -4.64 25.29
C HIS A 461 8.11 -5.88 24.59
N ILE A 462 7.57 -7.05 24.92
CA ILE A 462 8.06 -8.34 24.44
C ILE A 462 6.93 -9.11 23.80
N VAL A 463 7.21 -9.64 22.61
CA VAL A 463 6.27 -10.42 21.80
C VAL A 463 6.92 -11.70 21.30
N ASP A 464 6.09 -12.71 21.02
CA ASP A 464 6.49 -13.82 20.19
C ASP A 464 6.68 -13.33 18.74
N THR A 465 7.80 -13.69 18.13
CA THR A 465 8.12 -13.30 16.76
C THR A 465 7.43 -14.18 15.70
N THR A 466 6.71 -15.22 16.11
CA THR A 466 5.95 -16.08 15.20
C THR A 466 4.73 -15.34 14.66
N CYS A 467 4.77 -14.99 13.37
CA CYS A 467 3.64 -14.38 12.67
C CYS A 467 2.39 -15.26 12.76
N THR A 468 1.28 -14.68 13.22
CA THR A 468 -0.01 -15.38 13.39
C THR A 468 -0.75 -15.71 12.10
N HIS A 469 -0.20 -15.34 10.94
CA HIS A 469 -0.74 -15.74 9.64
C HIS A 469 -0.34 -17.18 9.29
N ILE A 470 0.94 -17.44 9.03
CA ILE A 470 1.45 -18.77 8.62
C ILE A 470 2.71 -19.23 9.39
N GLY A 471 3.10 -18.52 10.46
CA GLY A 471 4.17 -18.95 11.35
C GLY A 471 5.60 -18.54 10.96
N CYS A 472 5.79 -17.69 9.94
CA CYS A 472 7.09 -17.09 9.66
C CYS A 472 7.54 -16.19 10.81
N GLU A 473 8.86 -16.08 11.02
CA GLU A 473 9.41 -15.13 11.98
C GLU A 473 9.32 -13.70 11.44
N VAL A 474 8.86 -12.78 12.28
CA VAL A 474 8.82 -11.34 11.99
C VAL A 474 10.18 -10.68 12.26
N GLU A 475 10.44 -9.60 11.54
CA GLU A 475 11.66 -8.81 11.62
C GLU A 475 11.38 -7.42 12.18
N TRP A 476 12.35 -6.85 12.91
CA TRP A 476 12.21 -5.51 13.50
C TRP A 476 12.35 -4.42 12.43
N ASN A 477 11.33 -3.57 12.32
CA ASN A 477 11.33 -2.34 11.53
C ASN A 477 11.58 -1.15 12.47
N ASN A 478 12.83 -0.72 12.56
CA ASN A 478 13.25 0.42 13.37
C ASN A 478 12.76 1.78 12.83
N GLY A 479 12.39 1.86 11.55
CA GLY A 479 11.84 3.07 10.96
C GLY A 479 10.48 3.41 11.56
N GLU A 480 9.64 2.42 11.83
CA GLU A 480 8.26 2.64 12.29
C GLU A 480 7.94 1.97 13.62
N ARG A 481 8.93 1.35 14.26
CA ARG A 481 8.79 0.62 15.53
C ARG A 481 7.72 -0.47 15.41
N SER A 482 7.85 -1.28 14.35
CA SER A 482 6.91 -2.36 14.04
C SER A 482 7.64 -3.67 13.84
N TRP A 483 6.87 -4.76 13.84
CA TRP A 483 7.31 -6.09 13.46
C TRP A 483 6.71 -6.44 12.11
N ASP A 484 7.57 -6.71 11.11
CA ASP A 484 7.16 -6.93 9.73
C ASP A 484 7.48 -8.37 9.30
N CYS A 485 6.48 -9.09 8.80
CA CYS A 485 6.61 -10.48 8.35
C CYS A 485 7.17 -10.54 6.92
N PRO A 486 8.31 -11.23 6.69
CA PRO A 486 8.97 -11.28 5.39
C PRO A 486 8.26 -12.15 4.34
N CYS A 487 7.27 -12.95 4.76
CA CYS A 487 6.58 -13.90 3.88
C CYS A 487 5.45 -13.25 3.07
N HIS A 488 4.41 -12.75 3.74
CA HIS A 488 3.22 -12.18 3.08
C HIS A 488 2.93 -10.74 3.50
N GLY A 489 3.84 -10.11 4.24
CA GLY A 489 3.76 -8.68 4.56
C GLY A 489 2.87 -8.31 5.74
N SER A 490 2.47 -9.26 6.59
CA SER A 490 1.75 -8.90 7.83
C SER A 490 2.61 -8.00 8.71
N ARG A 491 1.98 -7.00 9.35
CA ARG A 491 2.65 -6.04 10.22
C ARG A 491 1.98 -5.95 11.57
N PHE A 492 2.80 -5.76 12.59
CA PHE A 492 2.35 -5.64 13.97
C PHE A 492 3.02 -4.46 14.65
N SER A 493 2.32 -3.83 15.60
CA SER A 493 2.90 -2.80 16.47
C SER A 493 4.02 -3.44 17.32
N TYR A 494 4.86 -2.62 17.94
CA TYR A 494 5.85 -3.12 18.90
C TYR A 494 5.22 -3.87 20.09
N THR A 495 3.94 -3.63 20.40
CA THR A 495 3.15 -4.37 21.39
C THR A 495 2.40 -5.58 20.82
N GLY A 496 2.43 -5.81 19.50
CA GLY A 496 1.90 -7.01 18.86
C GLY A 496 0.51 -6.88 18.26
N GLU A 497 -0.19 -5.74 18.40
CA GLU A 497 -1.45 -5.50 17.69
C GLU A 497 -1.24 -5.51 16.18
N VAL A 498 -2.21 -6.02 15.42
CA VAL A 498 -2.13 -6.05 13.94
C VAL A 498 -2.22 -4.61 13.40
N LEU A 499 -1.21 -4.19 12.64
CA LEU A 499 -1.22 -2.95 11.88
C LEU A 499 -1.66 -3.17 10.43
N GLU A 500 -1.25 -4.30 9.84
CA GLU A 500 -1.60 -4.64 8.46
C GLU A 500 -1.69 -6.16 8.29
N GLY A 501 -2.72 -6.61 7.58
CA GLY A 501 -2.94 -8.02 7.24
C GLY A 501 -1.84 -8.59 6.32
N PRO A 502 -1.89 -9.89 5.98
CA PRO A 502 -3.01 -10.83 6.18
C PRO A 502 -3.21 -11.39 7.59
N ALA A 503 -2.29 -11.18 8.53
CA ALA A 503 -2.50 -11.64 9.89
C ALA A 503 -3.76 -11.02 10.48
N GLU A 504 -4.64 -11.86 11.00
CA GLU A 504 -5.86 -11.41 11.65
C GLU A 504 -5.59 -11.18 13.14
N LYS A 505 -4.81 -12.05 13.79
CA LYS A 505 -4.62 -12.03 15.24
C LYS A 505 -3.34 -11.30 15.65
N PRO A 506 -3.32 -10.61 16.80
CA PRO A 506 -2.10 -10.00 17.31
C PRO A 506 -1.03 -11.06 17.62
N LEU A 507 0.25 -10.65 17.63
CA LEU A 507 1.33 -11.46 18.19
C LEU A 507 1.06 -11.75 19.67
N GLN A 508 1.52 -12.91 20.13
CA GLN A 508 1.39 -13.26 21.55
C GLN A 508 2.33 -12.37 22.38
N LYS A 509 1.78 -11.71 23.39
CA LYS A 509 2.55 -10.93 24.36
C LYS A 509 3.25 -11.87 25.33
N TYR A 510 4.45 -11.51 25.74
CA TYR A 510 5.21 -12.24 26.74
C TYR A 510 5.44 -11.34 27.95
N ASP A 511 4.87 -11.71 29.10
CA ASP A 511 5.09 -11.00 30.36
C ASP A 511 6.41 -11.46 30.96
N TYR A 512 7.49 -10.73 30.71
CA TYR A 512 8.75 -10.90 31.41
C TYR A 512 8.77 -10.03 32.67
N LYS A 513 8.80 -10.63 33.86
CA LYS A 513 9.00 -9.90 35.11
C LYS A 513 10.48 -9.92 35.45
N MET A 514 11.04 -8.81 35.93
CA MET A 514 12.43 -8.78 36.42
C MET A 514 12.73 -9.83 37.50
N ILE A 515 11.72 -10.31 38.22
CA ILE A 515 11.81 -11.40 39.20
C ILE A 515 12.13 -12.74 38.54
N ASP A 516 11.83 -12.92 37.25
CA ASP A 516 12.13 -14.16 36.51
C ASP A 516 13.65 -14.40 36.41
N ASN A 517 14.48 -13.36 36.53
CA ASN A 517 15.95 -13.49 36.70
C ASN A 517 16.40 -13.91 38.11
N LEU A 518 15.55 -13.73 39.13
CA LEU A 518 15.86 -14.01 40.54
C LEU A 518 15.24 -15.32 41.04
N THR A 519 14.24 -15.86 40.32
CA THR A 519 13.49 -17.06 40.73
C THR A 519 13.25 -18.07 39.61
N SER A 520 13.97 -17.98 38.48
CA SER A 520 13.95 -19.05 37.49
C SER A 520 14.52 -20.34 38.12
N GLU A 521 13.62 -21.24 38.50
CA GLU A 521 13.92 -22.64 38.85
C GLU A 521 14.19 -23.50 37.60
N ASP A 522 14.10 -22.93 36.40
CA ASP A 522 14.40 -23.60 35.13
C ASP A 522 15.86 -23.37 34.67
N SER A 523 16.78 -23.13 35.61
CA SER A 523 18.22 -23.29 35.39
C SER A 523 18.59 -24.78 35.37
N GLY A 524 18.14 -25.49 34.33
CA GLY A 524 18.61 -26.81 33.94
C GLY A 524 18.43 -27.93 34.97
N TYR A 525 17.23 -28.52 35.02
CA TYR A 525 17.00 -29.97 35.06
C TYR A 525 15.62 -30.31 34.49
#